data_AF-A0A2N1AN68-F1
#
_entry.id   AF-A0A2N1AN68-F1
#
_cell.length_a   1.000
_cell.length_b   1.000
_cell.length_c   1.000
_cell.angle_alpha   90.00
_cell.angle_beta   90.00
_cell.angle_gamma   90.00
#
_symmetry.space_group_name_H-M   'P 1'
#
loop_
_entity.id
_entity.type
_entity.pdbx_description
1 polymer ?
#
loop_
_entity_poly.entity_id
_entity_poly.type
_entity_poly.pdbx_seq_one_letter_code
_entity_poly.pdbx_strand_id
1 'polypeptide(L)' 'FTGLTGDEEALQALTRRYRVTYGYGEKDDAGNYDVSHSNAVFAFGRDGDAQLLIREDDPKEAVMADLSRLLAH' A
#
# COMPACT_ATOMS: atom_id res chain seq x y z
N PHE A 1 1.20 4.56 -17.91
CA PHE A 1 1.08 3.91 -16.60
C PHE A 1 0.85 5.00 -15.56
N THR A 2 -0.15 4.86 -14.69
CA THR A 2 -0.41 5.79 -13.57
C THR A 2 0.05 5.09 -12.30
N GLY A 3 1.31 5.31 -11.94
CA GLY A 3 1.88 4.84 -10.68
C GLY A 3 3.01 5.76 -10.28
N LEU A 4 3.29 5.81 -8.99
CA LEU A 4 4.31 6.68 -8.43
C LEU A 4 5.57 5.86 -8.13
N THR A 5 6.71 6.39 -8.54
CA THR A 5 8.03 5.87 -8.21
C THR A 5 8.82 6.98 -7.51
N GLY A 6 9.79 6.62 -6.70
CA GLY A 6 10.66 7.56 -6.01
C GLY A 6 12.05 6.99 -5.81
N ASP A 7 12.97 7.83 -5.34
CA ASP A 7 14.27 7.38 -4.85
C ASP A 7 14.14 6.61 -3.51
N GLU A 8 15.25 6.05 -3.05
CA GLU A 8 15.27 5.24 -1.83
C GLU A 8 14.84 6.05 -0.59
N GLU A 9 15.17 7.33 -0.51
CA GLU A 9 14.80 8.19 0.61
C GLU A 9 13.28 8.43 0.65
N ALA A 10 12.66 8.71 -0.50
CA ALA A 10 11.22 8.86 -0.63
C ALA A 10 10.49 7.55 -0.29
N LEU A 11 10.99 6.40 -0.74
CA LEU A 11 10.42 5.09 -0.42
C LEU A 11 10.54 4.77 1.08
N GLN A 12 11.68 5.06 1.71
CA GLN A 12 11.86 4.89 3.15
C GLN A 12 10.94 5.81 3.95
N ALA A 13 10.80 7.08 3.55
CA ALA A 13 9.90 8.02 4.21
C ALA A 13 8.44 7.54 4.12
N LEU A 14 8.01 7.07 2.95
CA LEU A 14 6.67 6.57 2.71
C LEU A 14 6.37 5.32 3.55
N THR A 15 7.27 4.35 3.53
CA THR A 15 7.09 3.07 4.24
C THR A 15 7.06 3.26 5.75
N ARG A 16 7.90 4.17 6.29
CA ARG A 16 7.83 4.58 7.70
C ARG A 16 6.52 5.28 8.05
N ARG A 17 6.06 6.23 7.23
CA ARG A 17 4.82 7.00 7.47
C ARG A 17 3.60 6.08 7.60
N TYR A 18 3.50 5.10 6.71
CA TYR A 18 2.36 4.17 6.67
C TYR A 18 2.63 2.83 7.36
N ARG A 19 3.79 2.67 8.01
CA ARG A 19 4.19 1.45 8.73
C ARG A 19 4.07 0.18 7.88
N VAL A 20 4.41 0.30 6.60
CA VAL A 20 4.50 -0.83 5.67
C VAL A 20 5.96 -1.25 5.51
N THR A 21 6.16 -2.50 5.10
CA THR A 21 7.48 -3.07 4.86
C THR A 21 7.55 -3.63 3.43
N TYR A 22 8.76 -3.61 2.89
CA TYR A 22 9.14 -4.38 1.72
C TYR A 22 10.52 -4.99 1.98
N GLY A 23 10.81 -6.08 1.29
CA GLY A 23 12.07 -6.79 1.42
C GLY A 23 12.49 -7.39 0.09
N TYR A 24 13.79 -7.58 -0.08
CA TYR A 24 14.38 -8.21 -1.25
C TYR A 24 14.73 -9.66 -0.91
N GLY A 25 14.34 -10.58 -1.79
CA GLY A 25 14.79 -11.96 -1.76
C GLY A 25 16.24 -12.09 -2.23
N GLU A 26 16.74 -13.32 -2.19
CA GLU A 26 18.05 -13.63 -2.75
C GLU A 26 18.04 -13.47 -4.28
N LYS A 27 19.19 -13.10 -4.84
CA LYS A 27 19.36 -13.00 -6.28
C LYS A 27 19.65 -14.37 -6.88
N ASP A 28 19.03 -14.69 -8.00
CA ASP A 28 19.38 -15.85 -8.82
C ASP A 28 20.67 -15.64 -9.64
N ASP A 29 21.10 -16.65 -10.38
CA ASP A 29 22.31 -16.61 -11.21
C ASP A 29 22.27 -15.52 -12.31
N ALA A 30 21.08 -15.08 -12.70
CA ALA A 30 20.87 -13.99 -13.66
C ALA A 30 20.72 -12.62 -12.98
N GLY A 31 20.76 -12.57 -11.64
CA GLY A 31 20.63 -11.36 -10.84
C GLY A 31 19.19 -10.92 -10.56
N ASN A 32 18.18 -11.71 -10.93
CA ASN A 32 16.78 -11.44 -10.60
C ASN A 32 16.52 -11.73 -9.13
N TYR A 33 15.57 -11.03 -8.53
CA TYR A 33 15.18 -11.24 -7.14
C TYR A 33 13.69 -10.97 -6.95
N ASP A 34 13.09 -11.67 -5.99
CA ASP A 34 11.73 -11.39 -5.56
C ASP A 34 11.67 -10.18 -4.64
N VAL A 35 10.55 -9.47 -4.67
CA VAL A 35 10.26 -8.39 -3.73
C VAL A 35 9.05 -8.80 -2.90
N SER A 36 9.26 -9.00 -1.60
CA SER A 36 8.16 -9.14 -0.66
C SER A 36 7.63 -7.77 -0.25
N HIS A 37 6.33 -7.64 -0.12
CA HIS A 37 5.68 -6.39 0.30
C HIS A 37 4.39 -6.69 1.06
N SER A 38 3.91 -5.72 1.84
CA SER A 38 2.57 -5.81 2.43
C SER A 38 1.49 -5.89 1.35
N ASN A 39 0.44 -6.68 1.58
CA ASN A 39 -0.75 -6.76 0.73
C ASN A 39 -1.83 -5.71 1.11
N ALA A 40 -1.52 -4.79 2.03
CA ALA A 40 -2.49 -3.82 2.52
C ALA A 40 -2.66 -2.64 1.56
N VAL A 41 -3.89 -2.15 1.44
CA VAL A 41 -4.27 -1.01 0.61
C VAL A 41 -4.79 0.10 1.52
N PHE A 42 -4.26 1.31 1.37
CA PHE A 42 -4.77 2.48 2.07
C PHE A 42 -5.79 3.22 1.21
N ALA A 43 -6.92 3.59 1.79
CA ALA A 43 -7.86 4.54 1.18
C ALA A 43 -7.76 5.89 1.87
N PHE A 44 -7.70 6.94 1.05
CA PHE A 44 -7.51 8.31 1.50
C PHE A 44 -8.80 9.10 1.33
N GLY A 45 -9.14 9.91 2.34
CA GLY A 45 -10.26 10.84 2.27
C GLY A 45 -9.96 12.04 1.37
N ARG A 46 -10.93 12.95 1.22
CA ARG A 46 -10.82 14.14 0.35
C ARG A 46 -9.67 15.08 0.73
N ASP A 47 -9.36 15.14 2.02
CA ASP A 47 -8.29 15.98 2.56
C ASP A 47 -6.89 15.33 2.43
N GLY A 48 -6.81 14.12 1.85
CA GLY A 48 -5.55 13.42 1.62
C GLY A 48 -5.02 12.62 2.82
N ASP A 49 -5.82 12.49 3.88
CA ASP A 49 -5.49 11.63 5.02
C ASP A 49 -5.88 10.18 4.78
N ALA A 50 -5.01 9.25 5.16
CA ALA A 50 -5.32 7.82 5.14
C ALA A 50 -6.35 7.52 6.24
N GLN A 51 -7.53 7.03 5.87
CA GLN A 51 -8.62 6.76 6.81
C GLN A 51 -8.95 5.28 6.93
N LEU A 52 -8.71 4.50 5.87
CA LEU A 52 -8.96 3.07 5.86
C LEU A 52 -7.69 2.29 5.52
N LEU A 53 -7.57 1.11 6.14
CA LEU A 53 -6.62 0.06 5.80
C LEU A 53 -7.42 -1.16 5.37
N ILE A 54 -7.32 -1.53 4.10
CA ILE A 54 -8.00 -2.68 3.50
C ILE A 54 -6.99 -3.81 3.34
N ARG A 55 -7.39 -5.02 3.70
CA ARG A 55 -6.61 -6.24 3.57
C ARG A 55 -7.22 -7.17 2.54
N GLU A 56 -6.41 -8.10 2.06
CA GLU A 56 -6.82 -9.07 1.04
C GLU A 56 -7.98 -9.97 1.50
N ASP A 57 -8.07 -10.26 2.80
CA ASP A 57 -9.08 -11.10 3.42
C ASP A 57 -10.34 -10.34 3.87
N ASP A 58 -10.39 -9.01 3.68
CA ASP A 58 -11.57 -8.24 4.01
C ASP A 58 -12.75 -8.60 3.07
N PRO A 59 -13.95 -8.89 3.60
CA PRO A 59 -15.11 -9.16 2.77
C PRO A 59 -15.44 -7.98 1.86
N LYS A 60 -15.72 -8.26 0.59
CA LYS A 60 -16.04 -7.25 -0.42
C LYS A 60 -17.14 -6.29 0.06
N GLU A 61 -18.20 -6.81 0.67
CA GLU A 61 -19.34 -6.04 1.15
C GLU A 61 -18.93 -5.06 2.27
N ALA A 62 -17.99 -5.46 3.14
CA ALA A 62 -17.46 -4.59 4.19
C ALA A 62 -16.62 -3.45 3.59
N VAL A 63 -15.72 -3.78 2.65
CA VAL A 63 -14.92 -2.78 1.92
C VAL A 63 -15.83 -1.77 1.21
N MET A 64 -16.89 -2.23 0.54
CA MET A 64 -17.85 -1.36 -0.14
C MET A 64 -18.58 -0.42 0.83
N ALA A 65 -18.98 -0.93 2.00
CA ALA A 65 -19.64 -0.12 3.02
C ALA A 65 -18.69 0.97 3.57
N ASP A 66 -17.43 0.63 3.84
CA ASP A 66 -16.45 1.57 4.36
C ASP A 66 -16.03 2.61 3.33
N LEU A 67 -15.88 2.24 2.06
CA LEU A 67 -15.66 3.20 0.97
C LEU A 67 -16.84 4.17 0.81
N SER A 68 -18.08 3.66 0.95
CA SER A 68 -19.27 4.52 0.90
C SER A 68 -19.31 5.53 2.04
N ARG A 69 -18.89 5.12 3.26
CA ARG A 69 -18.72 6.02 4.40
C ARG A 69 -17.63 7.05 4.14
N LEU A 70 -16.47 6.62 3.64
CA LEU A 70 -15.34 7.50 3.33
C LEU A 70 -15.72 8.62 2.35
N LEU A 71 -16.58 8.33 1.36
CA LEU A 71 -17.03 9.30 0.36
C LEU A 71 -18.09 10.30 0.86
N ALA A 72 -18.82 9.93 1.92
CA ALA A 72 -19.87 10.73 2.53
C ALA A 72 -19.31 11.77 3.52
N HIS A 73 -18.04 11.62 3.92
CA HIS A 73 -17.25 12.60 4.64
C HIS A 73 -16.47 13.49 3.66
#